data_AF-A0A072P5T8-F1
#
_entry.id   AF-A0A072P5T8-F1
#
_cell.length_a   1.000
_cell.length_b   1.000
_cell.length_c   1.000
_cell.angle_alpha   90.00
_cell.angle_beta   90.00
_cell.angle_gamma   90.00
#
_symmetry.space_group_name_H-M   'P 1'
#
loop_
_entity.id
_entity.type
_entity.pdbx_description
1 polymer ?
#
loop_
_entity_poly.entity_id
_entity_poly.type
_entity_poly.pdbx_seq_one_letter_code
_entity_poly.pdbx_strand_id
1 'polypeptide(L)'
;MAGIGPMQGQANHFVRYSLSDLPEKYSTDRYINESRRLYRTVDKHLSDSKTKFLVGNKLTIADIAISSWANLLTFSGLDATEFPNVQGWQGCLSQPGAFRKGFDVPVKTDVDGMMNDPETFKAYLKKNEEWTRKGMEEDAKR
;
A
#
# COMPACT_ATOMS: atom_id res chain seq x y z
N MET A 1 -1.24 16.28 -0.06
CA MET A 1 -2.13 15.17 -0.41
C MET A 1 -2.30 14.30 0.83
N ALA A 2 -3.48 14.35 1.46
CA ALA A 2 -3.85 13.46 2.56
C ALA A 2 -4.95 12.51 2.02
N GLY A 3 -4.87 11.22 2.34
CA GLY A 3 -5.91 10.25 1.95
C GLY A 3 -5.41 8.88 1.48
N ILE A 4 -4.16 8.75 1.02
CA ILE A 4 -3.64 7.47 0.50
C ILE A 4 -3.78 6.37 1.56
N GLY A 5 -3.22 6.58 2.76
CA GLY A 5 -3.27 5.55 3.81
C GLY A 5 -4.68 5.10 4.18
N PRO A 6 -5.60 6.01 4.54
CA PRO A 6 -6.97 5.62 4.86
C PRO A 6 -7.71 4.91 3.72
N MET A 7 -7.60 5.40 2.47
CA MET A 7 -8.35 4.83 1.35
C MET A 7 -7.76 3.50 0.88
N GLN A 8 -6.43 3.41 0.79
CA GLN A 8 -5.73 2.17 0.47
C GLN A 8 -5.89 1.13 1.59
N GLY A 9 -5.94 1.55 2.85
CA GLY A 9 -6.22 0.66 3.98
C GLY A 9 -7.59 -0.01 3.85
N GLN A 10 -8.61 0.75 3.46
CA GLN A 10 -9.94 0.20 3.19
C GLN A 10 -9.92 -0.73 1.96
N ALA A 11 -9.26 -0.32 0.88
CA ALA A 11 -9.10 -1.17 -0.30
C ALA A 11 -8.42 -2.50 0.07
N ASN A 12 -7.32 -2.45 0.83
CA ASN A 12 -6.62 -3.63 1.33
C ASN A 12 -7.56 -4.52 2.15
N HIS A 13 -8.40 -3.94 3.02
CA HIS A 13 -9.35 -4.71 3.83
C HIS A 13 -10.33 -5.50 2.95
N PHE A 14 -11.00 -4.81 2.03
CA PHE A 14 -12.03 -5.41 1.15
C PHE A 14 -11.47 -6.31 0.05
N VAL A 15 -10.22 -6.13 -0.36
CA VAL A 15 -9.56 -6.95 -1.39
C VAL A 15 -8.97 -8.22 -0.80
N ARG A 16 -8.42 -8.14 0.42
CA ARG A 16 -7.57 -9.21 0.96
C ARG A 16 -8.28 -10.14 1.92
N TYR A 17 -9.35 -9.70 2.55
CA TYR A 17 -10.01 -10.46 3.60
C TYR A 17 -11.45 -10.75 3.21
N SER A 18 -11.82 -12.03 3.22
CA SER A 18 -13.19 -12.47 3.00
C SER A 18 -13.93 -12.62 4.33
N LEU A 19 -13.91 -11.58 5.17
CA LEU A 19 -14.46 -11.64 6.54
C LEU A 19 -15.99 -11.59 6.58
N SER A 20 -16.64 -11.39 5.44
CA SER A 20 -18.07 -11.21 5.28
C SER A 20 -18.65 -12.31 4.41
N ASP A 21 -19.80 -12.86 4.84
CA ASP A 21 -20.56 -13.85 4.06
C ASP A 21 -21.36 -13.20 2.91
N LEU A 22 -21.29 -11.86 2.77
CA LEU A 22 -22.02 -11.09 1.77
C LEU A 22 -21.09 -10.59 0.65
N PRO A 23 -21.59 -10.44 -0.60
CA PRO A 23 -20.80 -9.89 -1.68
C PRO A 23 -20.52 -8.38 -1.48
N GLU A 24 -19.26 -8.02 -1.19
CA GLU A 24 -18.85 -6.65 -0.87
C GLU A 24 -18.37 -5.83 -2.09
N LYS A 25 -18.77 -6.24 -3.30
CA LYS A 25 -18.26 -5.70 -4.57
C LYS A 25 -18.29 -4.17 -4.66
N TYR A 26 -19.37 -3.52 -4.22
CA TYR A 26 -19.47 -2.06 -4.24
C TYR A 26 -18.38 -1.41 -3.38
N SER A 27 -18.17 -1.91 -2.15
CA SER A 27 -17.17 -1.39 -1.23
C SER A 27 -15.76 -1.59 -1.78
N THR A 28 -15.47 -2.80 -2.28
CA THR A 28 -14.20 -3.12 -2.93
C THR A 28 -13.93 -2.14 -4.09
N ASP A 29 -14.85 -2.04 -5.05
CA ASP A 29 -14.70 -1.17 -6.22
C ASP A 29 -14.54 0.31 -5.82
N ARG A 30 -15.31 0.78 -4.84
CA ARG A 30 -15.25 2.16 -4.34
C ARG A 30 -13.85 2.50 -3.84
N TYR A 31 -13.29 1.67 -2.95
CA TYR A 31 -12.01 1.98 -2.32
C TYR A 31 -10.81 1.73 -3.24
N ILE A 32 -10.89 0.75 -4.15
CA ILE A 32 -9.90 0.58 -5.23
C ILE A 32 -9.89 1.85 -6.10
N ASN A 33 -11.05 2.31 -6.55
CA ASN A 33 -11.13 3.47 -7.45
C ASN A 33 -10.67 4.76 -6.79
N GLU A 34 -10.99 4.98 -5.51
CA GLU A 34 -10.51 6.15 -4.79
C GLU A 34 -9.00 6.09 -4.54
N SER A 35 -8.45 4.91 -4.20
CA SER A 35 -7.00 4.71 -4.10
C SER A 35 -6.31 5.00 -5.44
N ARG A 36 -6.88 4.51 -6.55
CA ARG A 36 -6.42 4.79 -7.91
C ARG A 36 -6.39 6.30 -8.19
N ARG A 37 -7.48 7.01 -7.88
CA ARG A 37 -7.58 8.47 -8.09
C ARG A 37 -6.48 9.22 -7.34
N LEU A 38 -6.21 8.84 -6.09
CA LEU A 38 -5.16 9.45 -5.28
C LEU A 38 -3.77 9.19 -5.85
N TYR A 39 -3.46 7.96 -6.26
CA TYR A 39 -2.19 7.64 -6.91
C TYR A 39 -2.02 8.34 -8.25
N ARG A 40 -3.08 8.49 -9.07
CA ARG A 40 -3.04 9.32 -10.29
C ARG A 40 -2.69 10.76 -9.99
N THR A 41 -3.16 11.29 -8.87
CA THR A 41 -2.83 12.65 -8.44
C THR A 41 -1.35 12.78 -8.08
N VAL A 42 -0.79 11.81 -7.35
CA VAL A 42 0.65 11.78 -7.03
C VAL A 42 1.49 11.60 -8.29
N ASP A 43 1.12 10.67 -9.16
CA ASP A 43 1.82 10.38 -10.40
C ASP A 43 1.89 11.61 -11.30
N LYS A 44 0.76 12.29 -11.46
CA LYS A 44 0.69 13.57 -12.18
C LYS A 44 1.55 14.65 -11.54
N HIS A 45 1.51 14.79 -10.23
CA HIS A 45 2.34 15.78 -9.52
C HIS A 45 3.84 15.55 -9.75
N LEU A 46 4.31 14.30 -9.63
CA LEU A 46 5.70 13.93 -9.90
C LEU A 46 6.10 14.18 -11.36
N SER A 47 5.17 13.94 -12.30
CA SER A 47 5.37 14.25 -13.71
C SER A 47 5.51 15.77 -13.96
N ASP A 48 4.61 16.56 -13.39
CA ASP A 48 4.55 18.01 -13.60
C ASP A 48 5.70 18.74 -12.89
N SER A 49 6.07 18.34 -11.67
CA SER A 49 7.11 18.99 -10.88
C SER A 49 8.53 18.76 -11.40
N LYS A 50 8.75 17.65 -12.14
CA LYS A 50 10.07 17.18 -12.61
C LYS A 50 11.11 17.06 -11.49
N THR A 51 10.66 16.90 -10.25
CA THR A 51 11.51 16.71 -9.07
C THR A 51 11.66 15.23 -8.75
N LYS A 52 12.78 14.85 -8.13
CA LYS A 52 13.00 13.47 -7.65
C LYS A 52 12.22 13.13 -6.37
N PHE A 53 11.63 14.12 -5.72
CA PHE A 53 10.91 14.01 -4.44
C PHE A 53 9.56 14.70 -4.53
N LEU A 54 8.66 14.39 -3.60
CA LEU A 54 7.32 14.98 -3.59
C LEU A 54 7.33 16.49 -3.34
N VAL A 55 8.32 17.02 -2.60
CA VAL A 55 8.40 18.43 -2.24
C VAL A 55 9.80 18.98 -2.52
N GLY A 56 9.92 19.81 -3.56
CA GLY A 56 11.18 20.44 -3.94
C GLY A 56 12.26 19.42 -4.31
N ASN A 57 13.52 19.73 -4.01
CA ASN A 57 14.68 18.98 -4.50
C ASN A 57 15.37 18.13 -3.44
N LYS A 58 14.70 17.82 -2.32
CA LYS A 58 15.26 17.02 -1.23
C LYS A 58 14.21 16.07 -0.64
N LEU A 59 14.68 15.00 -0.03
CA LEU A 59 13.86 14.09 0.76
C LEU A 59 13.15 14.86 1.90
N THR A 60 11.85 14.63 2.05
CA THR A 60 11.05 15.24 3.13
C THR A 60 10.20 14.20 3.85
N ILE A 61 9.56 14.63 4.94
CA ILE A 61 8.58 13.79 5.64
C ILE A 61 7.40 13.38 4.74
N ALA A 62 7.07 14.16 3.70
CA ALA A 62 6.03 13.78 2.76
C ALA A 62 6.41 12.50 2.00
N ASP A 63 7.67 12.37 1.63
CA ASP A 63 8.18 11.18 0.94
C ASP A 63 8.11 9.96 1.87
N ILE A 64 8.58 10.11 3.12
CA ILE A 64 8.55 9.05 4.13
C ILE A 64 7.11 8.59 4.40
N ALA A 65 6.17 9.53 4.55
CA ALA A 65 4.79 9.22 4.90
C ALA A 65 4.02 8.49 3.79
N ILE A 66 4.32 8.76 2.52
CA ILE A 66 3.60 8.19 1.38
C ILE A 66 4.31 6.93 0.84
N SER A 67 5.63 6.86 0.93
CA SER A 67 6.43 5.78 0.37
C SER A 67 6.11 4.42 0.99
N SER A 68 5.86 4.38 2.30
CA SER A 68 5.45 3.15 2.99
C SER A 68 4.17 2.54 2.41
N TRP A 69 3.21 3.39 2.04
CA TRP A 69 1.97 2.98 1.38
C TRP A 69 2.17 2.61 -0.09
N ALA A 70 2.95 3.41 -0.83
CA ALA A 70 3.29 3.14 -2.23
C ALA A 70 4.06 1.83 -2.42
N ASN A 71 4.90 1.44 -1.45
CA ASN A 71 5.59 0.15 -1.45
C ASN A 71 4.63 -1.05 -1.41
N LEU A 72 3.41 -0.85 -0.91
CA LEU A 72 2.37 -1.87 -0.79
C LEU A 72 1.18 -1.56 -1.71
N LEU A 73 1.37 -0.77 -2.77
CA LEU A 73 0.29 -0.32 -3.65
C LEU A 73 -0.52 -1.50 -4.21
N THR A 74 0.16 -2.57 -4.64
CA THR A 74 -0.46 -3.76 -5.24
C THR A 74 -1.35 -4.54 -4.26
N PHE A 75 -1.17 -4.39 -2.94
CA PHE A 75 -2.08 -4.98 -1.94
C PHE A 75 -3.51 -4.44 -2.06
N SER A 76 -3.68 -3.26 -2.66
CA SER A 76 -4.98 -2.63 -2.84
C SER A 76 -5.71 -3.09 -4.10
N GLY A 77 -5.17 -4.08 -4.84
CA GLY A 77 -5.75 -4.55 -6.09
C GLY A 77 -5.48 -3.60 -7.28
N LEU A 78 -4.58 -2.64 -7.11
CA LEU A 78 -4.11 -1.75 -8.18
C LEU A 78 -2.89 -2.35 -8.88
N ASP A 79 -2.79 -2.09 -10.18
CA ASP A 79 -1.59 -2.39 -10.95
C ASP A 79 -0.60 -1.22 -10.83
N ALA A 80 0.62 -1.50 -10.36
CA ALA A 80 1.66 -0.49 -10.19
C ALA A 80 2.10 0.13 -11.53
N THR A 81 1.92 -0.57 -12.65
CA THR A 81 2.25 -0.06 -13.99
C THR A 81 1.35 1.10 -14.43
N GLU A 82 0.19 1.30 -13.79
CA GLU A 82 -0.66 2.48 -14.00
C GLU A 82 0.02 3.79 -13.55
N PHE A 83 1.11 3.72 -12.75
CA PHE A 83 1.73 4.87 -12.08
C PHE A 83 3.26 4.91 -12.26
N PRO A 84 3.76 5.12 -13.49
CA PRO A 84 5.19 5.04 -13.80
C PRO A 84 6.04 6.07 -13.04
N ASN A 85 5.52 7.27 -12.76
CA ASN A 85 6.25 8.29 -12.02
C ASN A 85 6.31 7.95 -10.53
N VAL A 86 5.25 7.35 -9.97
CA VAL A 86 5.27 6.81 -8.60
C VAL A 86 6.29 5.68 -8.48
N GLN A 87 6.36 4.78 -9.45
CA GLN A 87 7.39 3.71 -9.48
C GLN A 87 8.80 4.29 -9.57
N GLY A 88 9.03 5.26 -10.46
CA GLY A 88 10.32 5.94 -10.59
C GLY A 88 10.75 6.67 -9.31
N TRP A 89 9.81 7.36 -8.67
CA TRP A 89 10.02 8.00 -7.37
C TRP A 89 10.37 6.98 -6.28
N GLN A 90 9.65 5.85 -6.19
CA GLN A 90 9.99 4.82 -5.23
C GLN A 90 11.36 4.19 -5.47
N GLY A 91 11.73 3.97 -6.73
CA GLY A 91 13.07 3.52 -7.10
C GLY A 91 14.17 4.49 -6.65
N CYS A 92 13.92 5.81 -6.76
CA CYS A 92 14.83 6.85 -6.29
C CYS A 92 14.98 6.81 -4.75
N LEU A 93 13.89 6.61 -4.02
CA LEU A 93 13.91 6.51 -2.56
C LEU A 93 14.57 5.23 -2.04
N SER A 94 14.45 4.14 -2.81
CA SER A 94 14.96 2.81 -2.46
C SER A 94 16.47 2.64 -2.68
N GLN A 95 17.17 3.68 -3.16
CA GLN A 95 18.62 3.66 -3.28
C GLN A 95 19.32 3.47 -1.93
N PRO A 96 20.56 2.94 -1.90
CA PRO A 96 21.27 2.64 -0.66
C PRO A 96 21.37 3.86 0.27
N GLY A 97 20.85 3.74 1.50
CA GLY A 97 20.83 4.83 2.47
C GLY A 97 19.95 4.55 3.69
N ALA A 98 19.84 5.51 4.59
CA ALA A 98 19.04 5.39 5.81
C ALA A 98 17.55 5.11 5.52
N PHE A 99 17.03 5.66 4.41
CA PHE A 99 15.66 5.43 3.97
C PHE A 99 15.39 3.95 3.67
N ARG A 100 16.24 3.31 2.84
CA ARG A 100 16.12 1.89 2.50
C ARG A 100 16.19 0.98 3.73
N LYS A 101 17.04 1.31 4.70
CA LYS A 101 17.15 0.57 5.97
C LYS A 101 15.85 0.61 6.78
N GLY A 102 15.06 1.67 6.66
CA GLY A 102 13.77 1.79 7.34
C GLY A 102 12.77 0.69 6.96
N PHE A 103 12.81 0.19 5.72
CA PHE A 103 11.96 -0.92 5.29
C PHE A 103 12.31 -2.27 5.91
N ASP A 104 13.52 -2.41 6.46
CA ASP A 104 13.97 -3.67 7.06
C ASP A 104 13.70 -3.74 8.58
N VAL A 105 13.03 -2.74 9.15
CA VAL A 105 12.77 -2.59 10.59
C VAL A 105 11.27 -2.58 10.87
N PRO A 106 10.76 -3.23 11.94
CA PRO A 106 11.51 -3.98 12.95
C PRO A 106 12.02 -5.35 12.47
N VAL A 107 11.37 -5.93 11.46
CA VAL A 107 11.74 -7.22 10.88
C VAL A 107 11.80 -7.08 9.37
N LYS A 108 12.92 -7.50 8.79
CA LYS A 108 13.09 -7.54 7.35
C LYS A 108 12.07 -8.50 6.74
N THR A 109 11.21 -7.97 5.88
CA THR A 109 10.15 -8.72 5.21
C THR A 109 10.38 -8.64 3.71
N ASP A 110 10.48 -9.80 3.05
CA ASP A 110 10.54 -9.87 1.59
C ASP A 110 9.12 -9.76 1.02
N VAL A 111 8.64 -8.53 0.89
CA VAL A 111 7.30 -8.25 0.36
C VAL A 111 7.19 -8.70 -1.08
N ASP A 112 8.20 -8.39 -1.91
CA ASP A 112 8.18 -8.73 -3.34
C ASP A 112 8.19 -10.24 -3.55
N GLY A 113 9.04 -10.98 -2.83
CA GLY A 113 9.06 -12.44 -2.88
C GLY A 113 7.73 -13.04 -2.40
N MET A 114 7.17 -12.51 -1.32
CA MET A 114 5.86 -12.95 -0.80
C MET A 114 4.73 -12.70 -1.79
N MET A 115 4.72 -11.58 -2.50
CA MET A 115 3.68 -11.25 -3.48
C MET A 115 3.77 -12.03 -4.78
N ASN A 116 5.01 -12.36 -5.20
CA ASN A 116 5.25 -13.08 -6.45
C ASN A 116 5.09 -14.60 -6.32
N ASP A 117 4.97 -15.12 -5.10
CA ASP A 117 4.62 -16.52 -4.83
C ASP A 117 3.15 -16.63 -4.39
N PRO A 118 2.25 -17.12 -5.27
CA PRO A 118 0.82 -17.25 -4.96
C PRO A 118 0.51 -18.08 -3.71
N GLU A 119 1.27 -19.14 -3.44
CA GLU A 119 1.02 -20.02 -2.29
C GLU A 119 1.43 -19.35 -0.98
N THR A 120 2.61 -18.73 -0.95
CA THR A 120 3.05 -17.93 0.20
C THR A 120 2.10 -16.76 0.46
N PHE A 121 1.66 -16.06 -0.59
CA PHE A 121 0.70 -14.96 -0.45
C PHE A 121 -0.63 -15.43 0.11
N LYS A 122 -1.17 -16.55 -0.40
CA LYS A 122 -2.43 -17.15 0.09
C LYS A 122 -2.32 -17.59 1.55
N ALA A 123 -1.20 -18.19 1.95
CA ALA A 123 -0.95 -18.56 3.34
C ALA A 123 -0.89 -17.32 4.26
N TYR A 124 -0.23 -16.25 3.79
CA TYR A 124 -0.16 -14.98 4.49
C TYR A 124 -1.56 -14.33 4.66
N LEU A 125 -2.39 -14.33 3.61
CA LEU A 125 -3.76 -13.83 3.68
C LEU A 125 -4.59 -14.59 4.71
N LYS A 126 -4.58 -15.93 4.66
CA LYS A 126 -5.33 -16.78 5.58
C LYS A 126 -4.94 -16.52 7.05
N LYS A 127 -3.64 -16.47 7.34
CA LYS A 127 -3.13 -16.18 8.69
C LYS A 127 -3.62 -14.82 9.21
N ASN A 128 -3.60 -13.80 8.36
CA ASN A 128 -4.05 -12.46 8.75
C ASN A 128 -5.57 -12.38 8.92
N GLU A 129 -6.33 -13.10 8.10
CA GLU A 129 -7.79 -13.19 8.23
C GLU A 129 -8.17 -13.83 9.57
N GLU A 130 -7.57 -14.96 9.93
CA GLU A 130 -7.78 -15.64 11.22
C GLU A 130 -7.42 -14.72 12.41
N TRP A 131 -6.28 -14.02 12.32
CA TRP A 131 -5.87 -13.06 13.35
C TRP A 131 -6.85 -11.90 13.50
N THR A 132 -7.32 -11.35 12.38
CA THR A 132 -8.28 -10.23 12.35
C THR A 132 -9.61 -10.66 12.96
N ARG A 133 -10.14 -11.83 12.57
CA ARG A 133 -11.40 -12.37 13.08
C ARG A 133 -11.31 -12.59 14.60
N LYS A 134 -10.22 -13.20 15.07
CA LYS A 134 -9.98 -13.41 16.49
C LYS A 134 -9.95 -12.09 17.27
N GLY A 135 -9.25 -11.08 16.75
CA GLY A 135 -9.22 -9.74 17.36
C GLY A 135 -10.61 -9.11 17.46
N MET A 136 -11.41 -9.19 16.39
CA MET A 136 -12.79 -8.70 16.40
C MET A 136 -13.67 -9.41 17.43
N GLU A 137 -13.55 -10.73 17.56
CA GLU A 137 -14.28 -11.52 18.56
C GLU A 137 -13.86 -11.20 20.00
N GLU A 138 -12.58 -10.90 20.24
CA GLU A 138 -12.07 -10.49 21.55
C GLU A 138 -12.54 -9.09 21.93
N ASP A 139 -12.50 -8.13 21.00
CA ASP A 139 -12.96 -6.76 21.23
C ASP A 139 -14.47 -6.68 21.43
N ALA A 140 -15.27 -7.50 20.74
CA ALA A 140 -16.72 -7.56 20.92
C ALA A 140 -17.16 -8.05 22.31
N LYS A 141 -16.26 -8.69 23.07
CA LYS A 141 -16.52 -9.20 24.43
C LYS A 141 -16.12 -8.19 25.53
N ARG A 142 -15.48 -7.07 25.18
CA ARG A 142 -15.08 -6.01 26.11
C ARG A 142 -16.17 -4.95 26.25
#